data_AF-A0A2A9GGQ4-F1
#
_entry.id   AF-A0A2A9GGQ4-F1
#
_cell.length_a   1.000
_cell.length_b   1.000
_cell.length_c   1.000
_cell.angle_alpha   90.00
_cell.angle_beta   90.00
_cell.angle_gamma   90.00
#
_symmetry.space_group_name_H-M   'P 1'
#
loop_
_entity.id
_entity.type
_entity.pdbx_description
1 polymer ?
#
loop_
_entity_poly.entity_id
_entity_poly.type
_entity_poly.pdbx_seq_one_letter_code
_entity_poly.pdbx_strand_id
1 'polypeptide(L)'
;MAIDFSHNRSGLGWLRHLWVLAGLTALIVLAVIPPADRGETGAWLIRDAVAIERLFPLFGFGIALALVGRRAALIAALLWAVGIALGFTFRIELMAALQQLPGAITHHFLTMPISAIAIGATLALGRWSRPALIVPAGFVLGVMYALSVKLSDPSYGGKPWVFLAGIGLGVWLIGAVYLVLRSWQARWFEIAGRIVGSWLVAIGLLYGGVALMGGKLKPKNADPSTAASENAPAADAAVPEADAFPSFGAPPPAAPPGSKKPDFQP
;
A
#
# COMPACT_ATOMS: atom_id res chain seq x y z
N MET A 1 -4.12 34.10 44.33
CA MET A 1 -4.58 33.91 42.95
C MET A 1 -3.45 34.35 42.03
N ALA A 2 -2.62 33.40 41.59
CA ALA A 2 -1.54 33.64 40.64
C ALA A 2 -1.75 32.67 39.48
N ILE A 3 -2.19 33.22 38.34
CA ILE A 3 -2.34 32.48 37.09
C ILE A 3 -0.95 32.52 36.44
N ASP A 4 -0.22 31.42 36.57
CA ASP A 4 1.08 31.24 35.93
C ASP A 4 0.85 30.91 34.43
N PHE A 5 0.89 31.96 33.59
CA PHE A 5 0.94 31.84 32.14
C PHE A 5 2.36 31.47 31.68
N SER A 6 2.85 30.29 32.05
CA SER A 6 4.04 29.70 31.42
C SER A 6 3.68 29.16 30.03
N HIS A 7 3.35 30.08 29.12
CA HIS A 7 3.21 29.86 27.69
C HIS A 7 4.60 29.69 27.05
N ASN A 8 5.29 28.60 27.37
CA ASN A 8 6.53 28.22 26.68
C ASN A 8 6.38 26.84 26.02
N ARG A 9 5.42 26.73 25.09
CA ARG A 9 5.15 25.51 24.28
C ARG A 9 4.86 25.78 22.80
N SER A 10 5.21 26.95 22.27
CA SER A 10 4.82 27.36 20.90
C SER A 10 5.68 26.71 19.79
N GLY A 11 6.98 26.47 20.01
CA GLY A 11 7.87 25.95 18.96
C GLY A 11 7.55 24.52 18.49
N LEU A 12 7.22 23.62 19.43
CA LEU A 12 6.93 22.22 19.10
C LEU A 12 5.53 22.03 18.48
N GLY A 13 4.60 22.96 18.73
CA GLY A 13 3.26 22.95 18.14
C GLY A 13 3.32 23.20 16.63
N TRP A 14 4.07 24.23 16.24
CA TRP A 14 4.21 24.65 14.83
C TRP A 14 4.84 23.56 13.95
N LEU A 15 5.90 22.89 14.42
CA LEU A 15 6.56 21.79 13.72
C LEU A 15 5.60 20.65 13.34
N ARG A 16 4.55 20.42 14.15
CA ARG A 16 3.56 19.35 13.91
C ARG A 16 2.63 19.74 12.77
N HIS A 17 2.18 20.99 12.75
CA HIS A 17 1.38 21.52 11.65
C HIS A 17 2.18 21.55 10.36
N LEU A 18 3.45 21.99 10.42
CA LEU A 18 4.35 21.94 9.27
C LEU A 18 4.54 20.51 8.74
N TRP A 19 4.69 19.51 9.59
CA TRP A 19 4.81 18.11 9.16
C TRP A 19 3.59 17.63 8.37
N VAL A 20 2.39 17.91 8.88
CA VAL A 20 1.13 17.53 8.22
C VAL A 20 0.98 18.29 6.90
N LEU A 21 1.14 19.62 6.94
CA LEU A 21 0.98 20.48 5.78
C LEU A 21 2.01 20.16 4.70
N ALA A 22 3.28 19.94 5.05
CA ALA A 22 4.33 19.68 4.07
C ALA A 22 4.03 18.45 3.20
N GLY A 23 3.66 17.32 3.81
CA GLY A 23 3.34 16.12 3.02
C GLY A 23 1.99 16.24 2.29
N LEU A 24 1.00 16.93 2.86
CA LEU A 24 -0.27 17.15 2.17
C LEU A 24 -0.08 18.06 0.95
N THR A 25 0.66 19.15 1.10
CA THR A 25 1.04 20.06 0.00
C THR A 25 1.85 19.31 -1.05
N ALA A 26 2.82 18.47 -0.65
CA ALA A 26 3.59 17.67 -1.60
C ALA A 26 2.69 16.74 -2.44
N LEU A 27 1.73 16.06 -1.80
CA LEU A 27 0.76 15.21 -2.51
C LEU A 27 -0.18 16.01 -3.41
N ILE A 28 -0.66 17.17 -2.96
CA ILE A 28 -1.52 18.05 -3.77
C ILE A 28 -0.75 18.56 -5.00
N VAL A 29 0.45 19.08 -4.81
CA VAL A 29 1.30 19.55 -5.91
C VAL A 29 1.53 18.42 -6.90
N LEU A 30 1.88 17.23 -6.42
CA LEU A 30 2.08 16.06 -7.27
C LEU A 30 0.80 15.63 -8.00
N ALA A 31 -0.36 15.74 -7.36
CA ALA A 31 -1.66 15.42 -7.96
C ALA A 31 -2.12 16.43 -9.02
N VAL A 32 -1.62 17.67 -8.98
CA VAL A 32 -1.93 18.71 -9.98
C VAL A 32 -1.04 18.62 -11.22
N ILE A 33 0.20 18.12 -11.08
CA ILE A 33 1.09 17.87 -12.24
C ILE A 33 0.40 16.90 -13.21
N PRO A 34 0.41 17.11 -14.54
CA PRO A 34 -0.18 16.18 -15.49
C PRO A 34 0.44 14.77 -15.41
N PRO A 35 -0.32 13.67 -15.60
CA PRO A 35 0.22 12.31 -15.49
C PRO A 35 1.45 12.02 -16.37
N ALA A 36 1.55 12.67 -17.54
CA ALA A 36 2.69 12.55 -18.46
C ALA A 36 4.01 13.07 -17.85
N ASP A 37 3.93 14.07 -16.95
CA ASP A 37 5.09 14.80 -16.42
C ASP A 37 5.47 14.40 -14.99
N ARG A 38 4.64 13.59 -14.31
CA ARG A 38 4.88 13.16 -12.90
C ARG A 38 6.10 12.27 -12.73
N GLY A 39 6.58 11.69 -13.83
CA GLY A 39 7.51 10.57 -13.79
C GLY A 39 6.91 9.34 -13.10
N GLU A 40 7.64 8.24 -13.18
CA GLU A 40 7.20 6.93 -12.72
C GLU A 40 6.92 6.89 -11.20
N THR A 41 7.83 7.43 -10.38
CA THR A 41 7.67 7.48 -8.92
C THR A 41 6.48 8.35 -8.51
N GLY A 42 6.29 9.49 -9.18
CA GLY A 42 5.18 10.39 -8.90
C GLY A 42 3.83 9.80 -9.26
N ALA A 43 3.75 9.14 -10.43
CA ALA A 43 2.56 8.43 -10.86
C ALA A 43 2.20 7.29 -9.89
N TRP A 44 3.18 6.47 -9.49
CA TRP A 44 3.00 5.40 -8.51
C TRP A 44 2.53 5.93 -7.15
N LEU A 45 3.11 7.05 -6.68
CA LEU A 45 2.75 7.61 -5.37
C LEU A 45 1.25 7.95 -5.29
N ILE A 46 0.73 8.59 -6.35
CA ILE A 46 -0.68 9.02 -6.40
C ILE A 46 -1.63 7.85 -6.69
N ARG A 47 -1.26 6.94 -7.58
CA ARG A 47 -2.14 5.86 -8.03
C ARG A 47 -2.17 4.69 -7.05
N ASP A 48 -1.01 4.24 -6.60
CA ASP A 48 -0.85 2.98 -5.89
C ASP A 48 -0.44 3.21 -4.44
N ALA A 49 0.54 4.08 -4.16
CA ALA A 49 1.07 4.21 -2.79
C ALA A 49 0.03 4.76 -1.79
N VAL A 50 -0.91 5.59 -2.27
CA VAL A 50 -2.04 6.15 -1.50
C VAL A 50 -3.30 5.27 -1.61
N ALA A 51 -3.20 4.07 -2.17
CA ALA A 51 -4.32 3.13 -2.23
C ALA A 51 -4.81 2.75 -0.82
N ILE A 52 -6.12 2.54 -0.70
CA ILE A 52 -6.83 2.34 0.57
C ILE A 52 -6.22 1.18 1.39
N GLU A 53 -5.76 0.15 0.69
CA GLU A 53 -5.14 -1.05 1.24
C GLU A 53 -3.87 -0.75 2.05
N ARG A 54 -3.14 0.31 1.68
CA ARG A 54 -1.94 0.78 2.38
C ARG A 54 -2.29 1.80 3.46
N LEU A 55 -3.25 2.67 3.17
CA LEU A 55 -3.64 3.72 4.10
C LEU A 55 -4.18 3.13 5.41
N PHE A 56 -5.13 2.20 5.34
CA PHE A 56 -5.84 1.72 6.54
C PHE A 56 -4.92 1.19 7.65
N PRO A 57 -3.97 0.27 7.39
CA PRO A 57 -3.07 -0.20 8.44
C PRO A 57 -2.12 0.89 8.96
N LEU A 58 -1.64 1.80 8.09
CA LEU A 58 -0.76 2.91 8.50
C LEU A 58 -1.49 3.93 9.40
N PHE A 59 -2.73 4.31 9.03
CA PHE A 59 -3.59 5.14 9.87
C PHE A 59 -3.87 4.47 11.21
N GLY A 60 -4.25 3.18 11.19
CA GLY A 60 -4.47 2.39 12.39
C GLY A 60 -3.26 2.35 13.31
N PHE A 61 -2.06 2.19 12.75
CA PHE A 61 -0.82 2.19 13.52
C PHE A 61 -0.51 3.56 14.12
N GLY A 62 -0.68 4.65 13.35
CA GLY A 62 -0.57 6.01 13.87
C GLY A 62 -1.52 6.28 15.05
N ILE A 63 -2.77 5.79 14.97
CA ILE A 63 -3.74 5.84 16.06
C ILE A 63 -3.23 5.02 17.27
N ALA A 64 -2.77 3.79 17.04
CA ALA A 64 -2.27 2.92 18.10
C ALA A 64 -1.09 3.54 18.85
N LEU A 65 -0.14 4.14 18.12
CA LEU A 65 1.00 4.86 18.68
C LEU A 65 0.55 6.05 19.55
N ALA A 66 -0.47 6.79 19.10
CA ALA A 66 -0.97 7.96 19.82
C ALA A 66 -1.62 7.56 21.15
N LEU A 67 -2.15 6.34 21.24
CA LEU A 67 -2.89 5.82 22.39
C LEU A 67 -2.03 5.06 23.43
N VAL A 68 -0.72 4.89 23.20
CA VAL A 68 0.20 4.25 24.15
C VAL A 68 1.18 5.25 24.78
N GLY A 69 1.95 4.80 25.77
CA GLY A 69 3.05 5.59 26.33
C GLY A 69 4.19 5.80 25.32
N ARG A 70 4.93 6.91 25.46
CA ARG A 70 6.00 7.30 24.53
C ARG A 70 7.04 6.21 24.30
N ARG A 71 7.40 5.45 25.35
CA ARG A 71 8.38 4.35 25.25
C ARG A 71 7.88 3.23 24.34
N ALA A 72 6.66 2.74 24.56
CA ALA A 72 6.06 1.70 23.72
C ALA A 72 5.87 2.18 22.27
N ALA A 73 5.48 3.45 22.07
CA ALA A 73 5.36 4.03 20.74
C ALA A 73 6.71 4.06 20.00
N LEU A 74 7.79 4.49 20.67
CA LEU A 74 9.13 4.50 20.08
C LEU A 74 9.62 3.10 19.73
N ILE A 75 9.44 2.13 20.63
CA ILE A 75 9.83 0.73 20.38
C ILE A 75 9.06 0.17 19.17
N ALA A 76 7.75 0.39 19.10
CA ALA A 76 6.94 -0.07 17.98
C ALA A 76 7.33 0.62 16.66
N ALA A 77 7.62 1.92 16.66
CA ALA A 77 8.09 2.64 15.48
C ALA A 77 9.48 2.15 15.01
N LEU A 78 10.39 1.86 15.93
CA LEU A 78 11.68 1.24 15.62
C LEU A 78 11.49 -0.17 15.04
N LEU A 79 10.60 -0.97 15.62
CA LEU A 79 10.29 -2.30 15.12
C LEU A 79 9.60 -2.28 13.77
N TRP A 80 8.80 -1.26 13.48
CA TRP A 80 8.28 -1.01 12.14
C TRP A 80 9.41 -0.74 11.13
N ALA A 81 10.38 0.10 11.48
CA ALA A 81 11.53 0.36 10.62
C ALA A 81 12.41 -0.89 10.42
N VAL A 82 12.64 -1.67 11.48
CA VAL A 82 13.33 -2.97 11.41
C VAL A 82 12.54 -3.95 10.53
N GLY A 83 11.21 -3.99 10.69
CA GLY A 83 10.33 -4.79 9.84
C GLY A 83 10.44 -4.42 8.37
N ILE A 84 10.53 -3.13 8.03
CA ILE A 84 10.77 -2.68 6.65
C ILE A 84 12.09 -3.22 6.13
N ALA A 85 13.18 -3.07 6.90
CA ALA A 85 14.51 -3.52 6.51
C ALA A 85 14.56 -5.05 6.28
N LEU A 86 13.94 -5.82 7.18
CA LEU A 86 13.87 -7.28 7.03
C LEU A 86 12.92 -7.69 5.89
N GLY A 87 11.77 -7.05 5.74
CA GLY A 87 10.84 -7.31 4.65
C GLY A 87 11.43 -7.02 3.28
N PHE A 88 12.30 -6.01 3.16
CA PHE A 88 13.05 -5.73 1.94
C PHE A 88 14.15 -6.77 1.68
N THR A 89 14.92 -7.10 2.72
CA THR A 89 16.05 -8.04 2.64
C THR A 89 15.57 -9.45 2.29
N PHE A 90 14.61 -9.98 3.04
CA PHE A 90 14.10 -11.36 2.93
C PHE A 90 12.86 -11.47 2.03
N ARG A 91 12.70 -10.54 1.08
CA ARG A 91 11.48 -10.43 0.26
C ARG A 91 11.21 -11.68 -0.56
N ILE A 92 12.25 -12.36 -1.03
CA ILE A 92 12.14 -13.52 -1.92
C ILE A 92 11.63 -14.72 -1.10
N GLU A 93 12.23 -14.94 0.05
CA GLU A 93 11.89 -16.01 0.99
C GLU A 93 10.48 -15.81 1.55
N LEU A 94 10.13 -14.58 1.91
CA LEU A 94 8.79 -14.23 2.37
C LEU A 94 7.74 -14.46 1.28
N MET A 95 8.02 -14.08 0.03
CA MET A 95 7.10 -14.35 -1.09
C MET A 95 6.99 -15.83 -1.39
N ALA A 96 8.10 -16.58 -1.36
CA ALA A 96 8.08 -18.03 -1.54
C ALA A 96 7.25 -18.73 -0.45
N ALA A 97 7.31 -18.26 0.79
CA ALA A 97 6.47 -18.75 1.87
C ALA A 97 4.99 -18.41 1.63
N LEU A 98 4.68 -17.16 1.21
CA LEU A 98 3.31 -16.73 0.92
C LEU A 98 2.70 -17.46 -0.27
N GLN A 99 3.50 -17.85 -1.27
CA GLN A 99 3.04 -18.63 -2.44
C GLN A 99 2.48 -20.01 -2.07
N GLN A 100 2.84 -20.56 -0.90
CA GLN A 100 2.28 -21.82 -0.42
C GLN A 100 0.81 -21.68 0.01
N LEU A 101 0.32 -20.45 0.21
CA LEU A 101 -1.06 -20.20 0.58
C LEU A 101 -1.97 -20.19 -0.66
N PRO A 102 -3.12 -20.88 -0.61
CA PRO A 102 -4.07 -20.90 -1.72
C PRO A 102 -4.55 -19.47 -2.04
N GLY A 103 -4.56 -19.11 -3.32
CA GLY A 103 -5.01 -17.79 -3.79
C GLY A 103 -4.01 -16.63 -3.59
N ALA A 104 -2.78 -16.89 -3.13
CA ALA A 104 -1.75 -15.86 -2.96
C ALA A 104 -1.26 -15.23 -4.28
N ILE A 105 -1.52 -15.86 -5.42
CA ILE A 105 -0.89 -15.53 -6.71
C ILE A 105 -1.59 -14.36 -7.42
N THR A 106 -2.83 -14.00 -7.06
CA THR A 106 -3.60 -13.05 -7.88
C THR A 106 -3.28 -11.55 -7.65
N HIS A 107 -3.34 -10.94 -6.46
CA HIS A 107 -3.11 -9.47 -6.35
C HIS A 107 -2.69 -8.96 -4.95
N HIS A 108 -1.42 -9.08 -4.55
CA HIS A 108 -0.88 -8.49 -3.29
C HIS A 108 -1.64 -8.85 -2.00
N PHE A 109 -2.48 -9.90 -2.07
CA PHE A 109 -3.74 -9.92 -1.31
C PHE A 109 -3.57 -10.04 0.19
N LEU A 110 -2.46 -10.60 0.68
CA LEU A 110 -2.30 -10.89 2.11
C LEU A 110 -1.58 -9.77 2.87
N THR A 111 -0.87 -8.87 2.18
CA THR A 111 -0.13 -7.78 2.84
C THR A 111 -1.06 -6.85 3.62
N MET A 112 -2.20 -6.48 3.03
CA MET A 112 -3.22 -5.65 3.68
C MET A 112 -3.98 -6.40 4.79
N PRO A 113 -4.56 -7.59 4.58
CA PRO A 113 -5.22 -8.38 5.62
C PRO A 113 -4.37 -8.67 6.84
N ILE A 114 -3.11 -9.11 6.65
CA ILE A 114 -2.21 -9.42 7.76
C ILE A 114 -1.95 -8.16 8.59
N SER A 115 -1.66 -7.04 7.92
CA SER A 115 -1.43 -5.76 8.58
C SER A 115 -2.68 -5.23 9.28
N ALA A 116 -3.84 -5.32 8.63
CA ALA A 116 -5.12 -4.87 9.15
C ALA A 116 -5.55 -5.67 10.38
N ILE A 117 -5.35 -7.00 10.38
CA ILE A 117 -5.63 -7.85 11.54
C ILE A 117 -4.67 -7.53 12.68
N ALA A 118 -3.36 -7.43 12.43
CA ALA A 118 -2.36 -7.17 13.47
C ALA A 118 -2.60 -5.83 14.17
N ILE A 119 -2.82 -4.76 13.39
CA ILE A 119 -3.09 -3.41 13.90
C ILE A 119 -4.51 -3.32 14.48
N GLY A 120 -5.48 -3.92 13.81
CA GLY A 120 -6.88 -3.95 14.24
C GLY A 120 -7.05 -4.63 15.60
N ALA A 121 -6.44 -5.80 15.79
CA ALA A 121 -6.45 -6.53 17.06
C ALA A 121 -5.79 -5.71 18.18
N THR A 122 -4.64 -5.08 17.88
CA THR A 122 -3.94 -4.17 18.81
C THR A 122 -4.84 -3.03 19.29
N LEU A 123 -5.67 -2.48 18.39
CA LEU A 123 -6.60 -1.40 18.72
C LEU A 123 -7.87 -1.89 19.44
N ALA A 124 -8.45 -3.00 18.98
CA ALA A 124 -9.73 -3.55 19.43
C ALA A 124 -9.68 -4.08 20.88
N LEU A 125 -8.57 -4.74 21.26
CA LEU A 125 -8.38 -5.35 22.58
C LEU A 125 -8.24 -4.34 23.73
N GLY A 126 -8.10 -3.05 23.44
CA GLY A 126 -8.19 -1.96 24.42
C GLY A 126 -6.88 -1.64 25.16
N ARG A 127 -6.97 -0.74 26.16
CA ARG A 127 -5.79 -0.10 26.79
C ARG A 127 -4.76 -1.03 27.40
N TRP A 128 -5.18 -2.17 27.96
CA TRP A 128 -4.31 -3.04 28.75
C TRP A 128 -3.38 -3.88 27.86
N SER A 129 -3.92 -4.43 26.78
CA SER A 129 -3.16 -5.29 25.86
C SER A 129 -2.36 -4.49 24.82
N ARG A 130 -2.82 -3.28 24.49
CA ARG A 130 -2.25 -2.45 23.41
C ARG A 130 -0.73 -2.21 23.54
N PRO A 131 -0.16 -1.87 24.71
CA PRO A 131 1.28 -1.64 24.82
C PRO A 131 2.15 -2.87 24.51
N ALA A 132 1.62 -4.07 24.77
CA ALA A 132 2.31 -5.32 24.45
C ALA A 132 2.14 -5.70 22.98
N LEU A 133 0.93 -5.55 22.43
CA LEU A 133 0.59 -5.96 21.06
C LEU A 133 1.12 -5.01 19.98
N ILE A 134 1.27 -3.72 20.30
CA ILE A 134 1.74 -2.73 19.32
C ILE A 134 3.16 -3.00 18.82
N VAL A 135 3.99 -3.66 19.63
CA VAL A 135 5.37 -3.99 19.26
C VAL A 135 5.42 -5.05 18.16
N PRO A 136 4.86 -6.27 18.33
CA PRO A 136 4.81 -7.25 17.25
C PRO A 136 3.96 -6.76 16.07
N ALA A 137 2.90 -5.99 16.32
CA ALA A 137 2.08 -5.45 15.23
C ALA A 137 2.83 -4.41 14.38
N GLY A 138 3.65 -3.56 15.00
CA GLY A 138 4.53 -2.62 14.29
C GLY A 138 5.54 -3.35 13.41
N PHE A 139 6.14 -4.42 13.92
CA PHE A 139 7.05 -5.27 13.15
C PHE A 139 6.36 -5.91 11.94
N VAL A 140 5.22 -6.58 12.15
CA VAL A 140 4.44 -7.22 11.09
C VAL A 140 4.03 -6.21 10.01
N LEU A 141 3.53 -5.04 10.43
CA LEU A 141 3.19 -3.95 9.52
C LEU A 141 4.41 -3.51 8.70
N GLY A 142 5.58 -3.38 9.31
CA GLY A 142 6.81 -2.98 8.61
C GLY A 142 7.21 -3.97 7.52
N VAL A 143 7.20 -5.27 7.84
CA VAL A 143 7.50 -6.35 6.88
C VAL A 143 6.51 -6.32 5.72
N MET A 144 5.21 -6.35 6.02
CA MET A 144 4.16 -6.35 5.00
C MET A 144 4.15 -5.07 4.16
N TYR A 145 4.47 -3.92 4.75
CA TYR A 145 4.58 -2.65 4.03
C TYR A 145 5.73 -2.66 3.03
N ALA A 146 6.91 -3.16 3.41
CA ALA A 146 8.04 -3.28 2.48
C ALA A 146 7.71 -4.17 1.28
N LEU A 147 7.07 -5.32 1.53
CA LEU A 147 6.59 -6.21 0.49
C LEU A 147 5.56 -5.53 -0.41
N SER A 148 4.58 -4.84 0.18
CA SER A 148 3.53 -4.12 -0.55
C SER A 148 4.09 -3.02 -1.45
N VAL A 149 5.08 -2.25 -0.98
CA VAL A 149 5.75 -1.23 -1.78
C VAL A 149 6.50 -1.88 -2.94
N LYS A 150 7.27 -2.95 -2.67
CA LYS A 150 8.06 -3.64 -3.69
C LYS A 150 7.23 -4.35 -4.74
N LEU A 151 6.12 -4.98 -4.36
CA LEU A 151 5.23 -5.65 -5.31
C LEU A 151 4.50 -4.66 -6.22
N SER A 152 4.26 -3.42 -5.77
CA SER A 152 3.65 -2.39 -6.61
C SER A 152 4.65 -1.48 -7.32
N ASP A 153 5.95 -1.72 -7.13
CA ASP A 153 7.01 -0.89 -7.68
C ASP A 153 6.99 -1.00 -9.22
N PRO A 154 6.63 0.07 -9.96
CA PRO A 154 6.56 0.04 -11.42
C PRO A 154 7.93 -0.19 -12.06
N SER A 155 9.02 0.07 -11.32
CA SER A 155 10.38 -0.08 -11.83
C SER A 155 10.87 -1.53 -11.78
N TYR A 156 10.01 -2.46 -11.34
CA TYR A 156 10.32 -3.87 -11.10
C TYR A 156 11.57 -4.05 -10.22
N GLY A 157 11.79 -3.12 -9.29
CA GLY A 157 12.91 -3.10 -8.37
C GLY A 157 14.18 -2.40 -8.90
N GLY A 158 14.18 -1.86 -10.11
CA GLY A 158 15.34 -1.21 -10.73
C GLY A 158 15.69 0.17 -10.17
N LYS A 159 14.73 0.88 -9.57
CA LYS A 159 14.96 2.25 -9.04
C LYS A 159 14.80 2.29 -7.51
N PRO A 160 15.84 2.69 -6.74
CA PRO A 160 15.73 2.78 -5.29
C PRO A 160 14.76 3.89 -4.82
N TRP A 161 14.55 4.92 -5.64
CA TRP A 161 13.73 6.09 -5.30
C TRP A 161 12.26 5.78 -5.06
N VAL A 162 11.68 4.79 -5.75
CA VAL A 162 10.28 4.37 -5.50
C VAL A 162 10.12 3.82 -4.09
N PHE A 163 11.05 2.96 -3.68
CA PHE A 163 11.03 2.39 -2.34
C PHE A 163 11.26 3.45 -1.25
N LEU A 164 12.21 4.36 -1.47
CA LEU A 164 12.46 5.49 -0.58
C LEU A 164 11.24 6.44 -0.48
N ALA A 165 10.56 6.71 -1.59
CA ALA A 165 9.33 7.49 -1.59
C ALA A 165 8.22 6.80 -0.81
N GLY A 166 8.10 5.47 -0.93
CA GLY A 166 7.21 4.64 -0.10
C GLY A 166 7.53 4.77 1.39
N ILE A 167 8.81 4.63 1.79
CA ILE A 167 9.22 4.83 3.19
C ILE A 167 8.85 6.24 3.67
N GLY A 168 9.16 7.27 2.86
CA GLY A 168 8.84 8.66 3.17
C GLY A 168 7.34 8.87 3.39
N LEU A 169 6.51 8.29 2.52
CA LEU A 169 5.04 8.32 2.65
C LEU A 169 4.58 7.63 3.93
N GLY A 170 5.10 6.45 4.25
CA GLY A 170 4.77 5.71 5.47
C GLY A 170 5.13 6.49 6.74
N VAL A 171 6.34 7.05 6.79
CA VAL A 171 6.81 7.90 7.90
C VAL A 171 5.94 9.14 8.04
N TRP A 172 5.62 9.81 6.93
CA TRP A 172 4.76 10.98 6.94
C TRP A 172 3.34 10.65 7.43
N LEU A 173 2.68 9.63 6.87
CA LEU A 173 1.31 9.25 7.23
C LEU A 173 1.20 8.84 8.70
N ILE A 174 2.05 7.92 9.16
CA ILE A 174 2.06 7.48 10.56
C ILE A 174 2.30 8.68 11.48
N GLY A 175 3.30 9.51 11.13
CA GLY A 175 3.66 10.71 11.89
C GLY A 175 2.52 11.74 11.95
N ALA A 176 1.87 12.03 10.83
CA ALA A 176 0.76 12.97 10.74
C ALA A 176 -0.38 12.56 11.66
N VAL A 177 -0.78 11.29 11.59
CA VAL A 177 -1.86 10.72 12.41
C VAL A 177 -1.48 10.73 13.89
N TYR A 178 -0.29 10.21 14.22
CA TYR A 178 0.24 10.18 15.58
C TYR A 178 0.26 11.58 16.20
N LEU A 179 0.82 12.56 15.49
CA LEU A 179 0.96 13.92 15.97
C LEU A 179 -0.41 14.57 16.16
N VAL A 180 -1.32 14.51 15.20
CA VAL A 180 -2.65 15.13 15.32
C VAL A 180 -3.42 14.56 16.51
N LEU A 181 -3.46 13.25 16.66
CA LEU A 181 -4.21 12.58 17.72
C LEU A 181 -3.61 12.84 19.10
N ARG A 182 -2.27 12.85 19.20
CA ARG A 182 -1.59 13.12 20.48
C ARG A 182 -1.82 14.56 20.99
N SER A 183 -2.23 15.51 20.13
CA SER A 183 -2.61 16.87 20.58
C SER A 183 -3.89 16.89 21.36
N TRP A 184 -4.90 16.13 20.90
CA TRP A 184 -6.25 16.28 21.42
C TRP A 184 -6.41 15.64 22.80
N GLN A 185 -5.60 14.62 23.12
CA GLN A 185 -5.60 13.90 24.41
C GLN A 185 -7.00 13.50 24.95
N ALA A 186 -8.01 13.41 24.09
CA ALA A 186 -9.38 13.24 24.54
C ALA A 186 -9.64 11.78 24.92
N ARG A 187 -10.26 11.56 26.09
CA ARG A 187 -10.50 10.21 26.63
C ARG A 187 -11.40 9.35 25.72
N TRP A 188 -12.26 9.97 24.92
CA TRP A 188 -13.12 9.26 23.96
C TRP A 188 -12.34 8.63 22.79
N PHE A 189 -11.09 9.06 22.53
CA PHE A 189 -10.24 8.44 21.50
C PHE A 189 -9.98 6.96 21.75
N GLU A 190 -10.04 6.50 23.00
CA GLU A 190 -9.91 5.08 23.30
C GLU A 190 -11.07 4.27 22.70
N ILE A 191 -12.29 4.82 22.74
CA ILE A 191 -13.49 4.18 22.17
C ILE A 191 -13.39 4.19 20.64
N ALA A 192 -13.09 5.35 20.05
CA ALA A 192 -12.93 5.47 18.60
C ALA A 192 -11.83 4.53 18.06
N GLY A 193 -10.70 4.44 18.77
CA GLY A 193 -9.63 3.51 18.44
C GLY A 193 -10.10 2.05 18.43
N ARG A 194 -10.91 1.62 19.41
CA ARG A 194 -11.46 0.26 19.43
C ARG A 194 -12.42 -0.02 18.28
N ILE A 195 -13.26 0.96 17.93
CA ILE A 195 -14.19 0.85 16.79
C ILE A 195 -13.37 0.69 15.50
N VAL A 196 -12.43 1.59 15.22
CA VAL A 196 -11.53 1.49 14.07
C VAL A 196 -10.80 0.14 14.07
N GLY A 197 -10.31 -0.29 15.23
CA GLY A 197 -9.67 -1.60 15.41
C GLY A 197 -10.55 -2.76 14.98
N SER A 198 -11.81 -2.81 15.44
CA SER A 198 -12.75 -3.86 15.06
C SER A 198 -13.07 -3.87 13.55
N TRP A 199 -13.19 -2.70 12.93
CA TRP A 199 -13.40 -2.59 11.49
C TRP A 199 -12.18 -3.08 10.70
N LEU A 200 -10.96 -2.74 11.13
CA LEU A 200 -9.74 -3.26 10.51
C LEU A 200 -9.64 -4.78 10.60
N VAL A 201 -9.99 -5.37 11.75
CA VAL A 201 -10.06 -6.83 11.89
C VAL A 201 -11.10 -7.41 10.93
N ALA A 202 -12.30 -6.83 10.88
CA ALA A 202 -13.36 -7.32 9.99
C ALA A 202 -12.95 -7.25 8.52
N ILE A 203 -12.39 -6.12 8.06
CA ILE A 203 -11.88 -5.95 6.70
C ILE A 203 -10.76 -6.95 6.42
N GLY A 204 -9.81 -7.11 7.33
CA GLY A 204 -8.72 -8.06 7.15
C GLY A 204 -9.21 -9.51 7.08
N LEU A 205 -10.20 -9.88 7.88
CA LEU A 205 -10.82 -11.22 7.81
C LEU A 205 -11.62 -11.41 6.51
N LEU A 206 -12.35 -10.40 6.04
CA LEU A 206 -13.12 -10.46 4.80
C LEU A 206 -12.20 -10.58 3.58
N TYR A 207 -11.27 -9.65 3.41
CA TYR A 207 -10.33 -9.67 2.28
C TYR A 207 -9.36 -10.85 2.36
N GLY A 208 -8.87 -11.17 3.56
CA GLY A 208 -8.00 -12.33 3.78
C GLY A 208 -8.74 -13.65 3.55
N GLY A 209 -9.99 -13.76 3.98
CA GLY A 209 -10.83 -14.95 3.75
C GLY A 209 -11.10 -15.16 2.26
N VAL A 210 -11.46 -14.11 1.53
CA VAL A 210 -11.64 -14.17 0.06
C VAL A 210 -10.35 -14.57 -0.64
N ALA A 211 -9.21 -14.01 -0.23
CA ALA A 211 -7.91 -14.37 -0.79
C ALA A 211 -7.60 -15.86 -0.61
N LEU A 212 -7.82 -16.40 0.59
CA LEU A 212 -7.56 -17.82 0.90
C LEU A 212 -8.54 -18.78 0.20
N MET A 213 -9.72 -18.33 -0.18
CA MET A 213 -10.69 -19.18 -0.90
C MET A 213 -10.31 -19.41 -2.37
N GLY A 214 -9.32 -18.71 -2.94
CA GLY A 214 -8.68 -19.07 -4.21
C GLY A 214 -9.65 -19.31 -5.37
N GLY A 215 -10.70 -18.50 -5.52
CA GLY A 215 -11.67 -18.63 -6.61
C GLY A 215 -12.74 -19.73 -6.43
N LYS A 216 -12.84 -20.36 -5.25
CA LYS A 216 -13.93 -21.30 -4.92
C LYS A 216 -15.30 -20.63 -4.77
N LEU A 217 -15.34 -19.30 -4.72
CA LEU A 217 -16.54 -18.49 -4.79
C LEU A 217 -16.91 -18.25 -6.27
N LYS A 218 -17.35 -19.30 -6.97
CA LYS A 218 -18.02 -19.11 -8.27
C LYS A 218 -19.44 -18.60 -8.01
N PRO A 219 -19.86 -17.46 -8.59
CA PRO A 219 -21.26 -17.04 -8.51
C PRO A 219 -22.12 -18.14 -9.15
N LYS A 220 -23.12 -18.63 -8.40
CA LYS A 220 -23.97 -19.75 -8.81
C LYS A 220 -24.77 -19.44 -10.09
N ASN A 221 -25.02 -18.16 -10.38
CA ASN A 221 -25.82 -17.66 -11.51
C ASN A 221 -25.22 -16.35 -12.08
N ALA A 222 -24.04 -16.38 -12.69
CA ALA A 222 -23.63 -15.27 -13.55
C ALA A 222 -24.08 -15.59 -14.98
N ASP A 223 -25.16 -14.94 -15.42
CA ASP A 223 -25.42 -14.82 -16.85
C ASP A 223 -24.20 -14.14 -17.51
N PRO A 224 -23.67 -14.66 -18.62
CA PRO A 224 -22.44 -14.14 -19.22
C PRO A 224 -22.57 -12.70 -19.76
N SER A 225 -23.77 -12.09 -19.75
CA SER A 225 -23.98 -10.74 -20.28
C SER A 225 -23.70 -9.60 -19.30
N THR A 226 -23.65 -9.86 -17.99
CA THR A 226 -23.46 -8.80 -16.98
C THR A 226 -22.01 -8.63 -16.53
N ALA A 227 -21.10 -9.49 -17.00
CA ALA A 227 -19.65 -9.37 -16.81
C ALA A 227 -18.99 -8.52 -17.92
N ALA A 228 -19.73 -7.58 -18.51
CA ALA A 228 -19.14 -6.52 -19.32
C ALA A 228 -18.34 -5.59 -18.40
N SER A 229 -17.07 -5.93 -18.22
CA SER A 229 -16.02 -5.00 -17.80
C SER A 229 -16.19 -3.68 -18.56
N GLU A 230 -16.09 -2.55 -17.86
CA GLU A 230 -16.05 -1.20 -18.45
C GLU A 230 -14.87 -1.04 -19.44
N ASN A 231 -13.92 -1.98 -19.40
CA ASN A 231 -13.03 -2.31 -20.51
C ASN A 231 -13.33 -3.71 -21.01
N ALA A 232 -14.27 -3.84 -21.95
CA ALA A 232 -14.40 -5.06 -22.72
C ALA A 232 -13.04 -5.31 -23.41
N PRO A 233 -12.46 -6.53 -23.35
CA PRO A 233 -11.49 -6.92 -24.36
C PRO A 233 -12.15 -6.68 -25.71
N ALA A 234 -11.42 -6.08 -26.66
CA ALA A 234 -11.91 -5.95 -28.02
C ALA A 234 -12.47 -7.31 -28.46
N ALA A 235 -13.73 -7.33 -28.88
CA ALA A 235 -14.40 -8.53 -29.34
C ALA A 235 -13.53 -9.21 -30.39
N ASP A 236 -13.14 -10.46 -30.11
CA ASP A 236 -12.46 -11.37 -31.02
C ASP A 236 -11.43 -10.70 -31.95
N ALA A 237 -10.38 -10.14 -31.37
CA ALA A 237 -9.10 -10.19 -32.06
C ALA A 237 -8.63 -11.65 -32.00
N ALA A 238 -9.04 -12.43 -33.01
CA ALA A 238 -8.52 -13.77 -33.25
C ALA A 238 -7.01 -13.75 -33.02
N VAL A 239 -6.55 -14.43 -31.98
CA VAL A 239 -5.12 -14.68 -31.78
C VAL A 239 -4.69 -15.39 -33.05
N PRO A 240 -3.81 -14.80 -33.89
CA PRO A 240 -3.30 -15.51 -35.04
C PRO A 240 -2.63 -16.77 -34.50
N GLU A 241 -3.00 -17.94 -35.04
CA GLU A 241 -2.38 -19.22 -34.69
C GLU A 241 -0.86 -19.05 -34.65
N ALA A 242 -0.17 -19.79 -33.77
CA ALA A 242 1.27 -19.66 -33.52
C ALA A 242 2.15 -19.83 -34.79
N ASP A 243 1.56 -20.26 -35.91
CA ASP A 243 2.18 -20.36 -37.24
C ASP A 243 2.09 -19.06 -38.08
N ALA A 244 1.41 -18.03 -37.60
CA ALA A 244 1.25 -16.73 -38.27
C ALA A 244 2.38 -15.73 -37.97
N PHE A 245 3.32 -16.08 -37.09
CA PHE A 245 4.55 -15.32 -36.90
C PHE A 245 5.63 -15.89 -37.82
N PRO A 246 6.22 -15.10 -38.73
CA PRO A 246 7.42 -15.51 -39.43
C PRO A 246 8.48 -15.83 -38.38
N SER A 247 9.07 -17.03 -38.44
CA SER A 247 10.17 -17.38 -37.54
C SER A 247 11.24 -16.29 -37.63
N PHE A 248 11.64 -15.75 -36.48
CA PHE A 248 12.72 -14.76 -36.39
C PHE A 248 14.01 -15.42 -36.92
N GLY A 249 14.30 -15.21 -38.21
CA GLY A 249 15.46 -15.78 -38.89
C GLY A 249 15.21 -16.31 -40.31
N ALA A 250 13.98 -16.46 -40.78
CA ALA A 250 13.74 -16.85 -42.17
C ALA A 250 13.90 -15.63 -43.12
N PRO A 251 14.67 -15.74 -44.22
CA PRO A 251 14.73 -14.67 -45.22
C PRO A 251 13.33 -14.48 -45.85
N PRO A 252 12.91 -13.23 -46.09
CA PRO A 252 11.58 -12.96 -46.61
C PRO A 252 11.39 -13.65 -47.99
N PRO A 253 10.21 -14.23 -48.26
CA PRO A 253 9.93 -14.83 -49.55
C PRO A 253 10.04 -13.79 -50.66
N ALA A 254 10.62 -14.20 -51.80
CA ALA A 254 10.80 -13.33 -52.95
C ALA A 254 9.44 -12.79 -53.42
N ALA A 255 9.37 -11.46 -53.58
CA ALA A 255 8.14 -10.80 -54.00
C ALA A 255 7.71 -11.27 -55.41
N PRO A 256 6.41 -11.46 -55.65
CA PRO A 256 5.91 -11.83 -56.98
C PRO A 256 6.24 -10.75 -58.01
N PRO A 257 6.46 -11.11 -59.29
CA PRO A 257 6.89 -10.16 -60.31
C PRO A 257 5.86 -9.04 -60.48
N GLY A 258 6.26 -7.79 -60.18
CA GLY A 258 5.46 -6.60 -60.47
C GLY A 258 5.05 -5.74 -59.27
N SER A 259 5.35 -6.12 -58.02
CA SER A 259 5.08 -5.24 -56.88
C SER A 259 6.16 -4.15 -56.73
N LYS A 260 5.75 -2.88 -56.88
CA LYS A 260 6.61 -1.73 -56.59
C LYS A 260 6.89 -1.67 -55.09
N LYS A 261 8.17 -1.55 -54.72
CA LYS A 261 8.59 -1.29 -53.34
C LYS A 261 8.00 0.05 -52.87
N PRO A 262 7.48 0.16 -51.63
CA PRO A 262 7.15 1.47 -51.07
C PRO A 262 8.44 2.23 -50.76
N ASP A 263 8.55 3.46 -51.27
CA ASP A 263 9.62 4.38 -50.90
C ASP A 263 9.39 4.87 -49.47
N PHE A 264 10.33 4.57 -48.58
CA PHE A 264 10.40 5.20 -47.27
C PHE A 264 11.35 6.39 -47.36
N GLN A 265 10.85 7.58 -47.01
CA GLN A 265 11.69 8.77 -46.83
C GLN A 265 12.54 8.64 -45.55
N PRO A 266 13.74 9.25 -45.54
CA PRO A 266 14.73 9.10 -44.47
C PRO A 266 14.29 9.66 -43.12
#